data_AF-A4FSE8-F1
#
_entry.id   AF-A4FSE8-F1
#
_cell.length_a   1.000
_cell.length_b   1.000
_cell.length_c   1.000
_cell.angle_alpha   90.00
_cell.angle_beta   90.00
_cell.angle_gamma   90.00
#
_symmetry.space_group_name_H-M   'P 1'
#
loop_
_entity.id
_entity.type
_entity.pdbx_description
1 polymer ?
#
loop_
_entity_poly.entity_id
_entity_poly.type
_entity_poly.pdbx_seq_one_letter_code
_entity_poly.pdbx_strand_id
1 'polypeptide(L)'
;QHERFSLRIPAVQHIVNVIFEQSVVESNFRYNGARLRSYLSYQGIQVDGTNFRTLLLHRCNDEHRRREELILSSPQRFHGFVLFQAELYLQLEPVKGSGERLEVR
;
A
#
# COMPACT_ATOMS: atom_id res chain seq x y z
N GLN A 1 17.00 20.93 13.50
CA GLN A 1 16.36 21.33 12.23
C GLN A 1 16.15 20.06 11.42
N HIS A 2 14.92 19.55 11.36
CA HIS A 2 14.55 18.45 10.47
C HIS A 2 13.60 19.05 9.43
N GLU A 3 14.08 19.31 8.23
CA GLU A 3 13.21 19.65 7.10
C GLU A 3 12.30 18.44 6.85
N ARG A 4 11.03 18.55 7.25
CA ARG A 4 9.99 17.66 6.75
C ARG A 4 9.88 17.94 5.25
N PHE A 5 10.36 17.02 4.43
CA PHE A 5 10.04 16.99 3.00
C PHE A 5 8.51 16.98 2.85
N SER A 6 7.93 18.15 2.61
CA SER A 6 6.53 18.29 2.24
C SER A 6 6.41 17.96 0.77
N LEU A 7 6.34 16.66 0.46
CA LEU A 7 5.97 16.20 -0.87
C LEU A 7 4.52 16.62 -1.13
N ARG A 8 4.23 17.19 -2.30
CA ARG A 8 2.86 17.53 -2.70
C ARG A 8 2.02 16.26 -2.95
N ILE A 9 0.72 16.29 -2.67
CA ILE A 9 -0.22 15.15 -2.90
C ILE A 9 0.01 14.42 -4.24
N PRO A 10 0.14 15.12 -5.39
CA PRO A 10 0.27 14.45 -6.69
C PRO A 10 1.52 13.55 -6.78
N ALA A 11 2.63 13.95 -6.15
CA ALA A 11 3.86 13.18 -6.17
C ALA A 11 3.74 11.89 -5.36
N VAL A 12 3.11 11.95 -4.18
CA VAL A 12 2.95 10.76 -3.34
C VAL A 12 1.87 9.84 -3.89
N GLN A 13 0.81 10.39 -4.48
CA GLN A 13 -0.19 9.59 -5.18
C GLN A 13 0.42 8.88 -6.40
N HIS A 14 1.34 9.54 -7.12
CA HIS A 14 2.08 8.90 -8.20
C HIS A 14 2.94 7.73 -7.69
N ILE A 15 3.68 7.93 -6.58
CA ILE A 15 4.47 6.87 -5.94
C ILE A 15 3.58 5.69 -5.52
N VAL A 16 2.43 5.97 -4.90
CA VAL A 16 1.44 4.94 -4.52
C VAL A 16 1.00 4.15 -5.74
N ASN A 17 0.67 4.82 -6.84
CA ASN A 17 0.23 4.16 -8.06
C ASN A 17 1.32 3.27 -8.65
N VAL A 18 2.57 3.75 -8.71
CA VAL A 18 3.70 2.96 -9.21
C VAL A 18 3.93 1.73 -8.34
N ILE A 19 3.98 1.88 -7.01
CA ILE A 19 4.16 0.76 -6.09
C ILE A 19 3.02 -0.25 -6.25
N PHE A 20 1.78 0.24 -6.34
CA PHE A 20 0.62 -0.61 -6.53
C PHE A 20 0.70 -1.43 -7.82
N GLU A 21 0.91 -0.79 -8.97
CA GLU A 21 0.94 -1.50 -10.26
C GLU A 21 2.06 -2.53 -10.31
N GLN A 22 3.27 -2.15 -9.86
CA GLN A 22 4.40 -3.08 -9.81
C GLN A 22 4.12 -4.23 -8.85
N SER A 23 3.47 -3.99 -7.72
CA SER A 23 3.15 -5.05 -6.76
C SER A 23 2.08 -6.01 -7.28
N VAL A 24 1.13 -5.51 -8.09
CA VAL A 24 0.08 -6.34 -8.69
C VAL A 24 0.66 -7.20 -9.82
N VAL A 25 1.41 -6.58 -10.74
CA VAL A 25 1.92 -7.22 -11.96
C VAL A 25 3.15 -8.09 -11.70
N GLU A 26 4.12 -7.61 -10.92
CA GLU A 26 5.40 -8.28 -10.71
C GLU A 26 5.40 -9.09 -9.41
N SER A 27 5.34 -10.42 -9.52
CA SER A 27 5.37 -11.32 -8.35
C SER A 27 6.59 -11.10 -7.46
N ASN A 28 7.77 -10.85 -8.04
CA ASN A 28 9.01 -10.60 -7.31
C ASN A 28 9.01 -9.25 -6.57
N PHE A 29 8.21 -8.28 -7.04
CA PHE A 29 8.08 -6.99 -6.38
C PHE A 29 6.98 -6.97 -5.32
N ARG A 30 6.00 -7.87 -5.40
CA ARG A 30 4.83 -7.95 -4.51
C ARG A 30 5.19 -7.89 -3.02
N TYR A 31 6.16 -8.71 -2.59
CA TYR A 31 6.67 -8.70 -1.21
C TYR A 31 7.34 -7.37 -0.84
N ASN A 32 8.18 -6.83 -1.75
CA ASN A 32 8.88 -5.57 -1.54
C ASN A 32 7.91 -4.38 -1.44
N GLY A 33 6.88 -4.33 -2.29
CA GLY A 33 5.83 -3.31 -2.25
C GLY A 33 5.00 -3.35 -0.96
N ALA A 34 4.70 -4.54 -0.44
CA ALA A 34 4.02 -4.68 0.84
C ALA A 34 4.89 -4.20 2.02
N ARG A 35 6.21 -4.47 2.01
CA ARG A 35 7.16 -3.93 3.01
C ARG A 35 7.36 -2.42 2.91
N LEU A 36 7.38 -1.87 1.68
CA LEU A 36 7.49 -0.43 1.43
C LEU A 36 6.35 0.34 2.11
N ARG A 37 5.14 -0.24 2.15
CA ARG A 37 4.03 0.34 2.92
C ARG A 37 4.36 0.44 4.42
N SER A 38 4.94 -0.58 5.04
CA SER A 38 5.30 -0.54 6.47
C SER A 38 6.39 0.48 6.73
N TYR A 39 7.38 0.58 5.83
CA TYR A 39 8.44 1.58 5.92
C TYR A 39 7.91 3.02 5.77
N LEU A 40 7.13 3.31 4.73
CA LEU A 40 6.62 4.65 4.46
C LEU A 40 5.57 5.10 5.50
N SER A 41 4.83 4.16 6.07
CA SER A 41 3.94 4.41 7.20
C SER A 41 4.73 4.72 8.48
N TYR A 42 5.83 4.00 8.74
CA TYR A 42 6.69 4.22 9.90
C TYR A 42 7.42 5.56 9.85
N GLN A 43 7.87 5.98 8.67
CA GLN A 43 8.53 7.28 8.46
C GLN A 43 7.59 8.48 8.65
N GLY A 44 6.29 8.26 8.88
CA GLY A 44 5.34 9.32 9.18
C GLY A 44 5.21 10.34 8.05
N ILE A 45 5.39 9.91 6.80
CA ILE A 45 5.26 10.77 5.63
C ILE A 45 3.80 11.22 5.53
N GLN A 46 3.55 12.44 6.00
CA GLN A 46 2.28 13.14 5.88
C GLN A 46 2.38 14.09 4.69
N VAL A 47 1.34 14.07 3.87
CA VAL A 47 1.23 14.86 2.66
C VAL A 47 -0.12 15.56 2.73
N ASP A 48 -0.09 16.87 2.99
CA ASP A 48 -1.28 17.71 3.12
C ASP A 48 -2.39 17.10 4.01
N GLY A 49 -1.99 16.51 5.15
CA GLY A 49 -2.91 15.90 6.13
C GLY A 49 -3.34 14.47 5.81
N THR A 50 -2.91 13.90 4.68
CA THR A 50 -3.13 12.49 4.33
C THR A 50 -1.83 11.71 4.44
N ASN A 51 -1.90 10.45 4.85
CA ASN A 51 -0.73 9.58 4.91
C ASN A 51 -0.73 8.55 3.77
N PHE A 52 0.46 8.02 3.49
CA PHE A 52 0.69 7.01 2.44
C PHE A 52 -0.26 5.81 2.55
N ARG A 53 -0.53 5.35 3.78
CA ARG A 53 -1.43 4.21 4.03
C ARG A 53 -2.85 4.50 3.54
N THR A 54 -3.39 5.68 3.81
CA THR A 54 -4.72 6.07 3.35
C THR A 54 -4.79 6.10 1.82
N LEU A 55 -3.81 6.70 1.15
CA LEU A 55 -3.76 6.74 -0.32
C LEU A 55 -3.66 5.34 -0.95
N LEU A 56 -2.84 4.45 -0.39
CA LEU A 56 -2.72 3.08 -0.87
C LEU A 56 -4.03 2.30 -0.69
N LEU A 57 -4.70 2.46 0.46
CA LEU A 57 -6.00 1.82 0.70
C LEU A 57 -7.08 2.34 -0.27
N HIS A 58 -7.09 3.63 -0.59
CA HIS A 58 -7.96 4.17 -1.63
C HIS A 58 -7.70 3.51 -2.99
N ARG A 59 -6.43 3.40 -3.41
CA ARG A 59 -6.08 2.74 -4.68
C ARG A 59 -6.49 1.27 -4.71
N CYS A 60 -6.33 0.55 -3.60
CA CYS A 60 -6.82 -0.83 -3.45
C CYS A 60 -8.35 -0.92 -3.55
N ASN A 61 -9.08 0.04 -2.99
CA ASN A 61 -10.53 0.08 -3.07
C ASN A 61 -11.03 0.35 -4.50
N ASP A 62 -10.36 1.24 -5.23
CA ASP A 62 -10.66 1.50 -6.65
C ASP A 62 -10.44 0.25 -7.51
N GLU A 63 -9.37 -0.49 -7.23
CA GLU A 63 -9.12 -1.78 -7.88
C GLU A 63 -10.21 -2.82 -7.55
N HIS A 64 -10.58 -2.92 -6.27
CA HIS A 64 -11.59 -3.88 -5.82
C HIS A 64 -12.97 -3.63 -6.45
N ARG A 65 -13.35 -2.36 -6.67
CA ARG A 65 -14.59 -2.01 -7.37
C ARG A 65 -14.64 -2.56 -8.78
N ARG A 66 -13.49 -2.76 -9.42
CA ARG A 66 -13.35 -3.32 -10.78
C ARG A 66 -13.16 -4.83 -10.79
N ARG A 67 -13.29 -5.53 -9.66
CA ARG A 67 -12.99 -6.98 -9.57
C ARG A 67 -13.76 -7.82 -10.59
N GLU A 68 -15.04 -7.53 -10.81
CA GLU A 68 -15.89 -8.33 -11.70
C GLU A 68 -15.46 -8.16 -13.17
N GLU A 69 -15.15 -6.92 -13.56
CA GLU A 69 -14.53 -6.60 -14.84
C GLU A 69 -13.18 -7.32 -14.99
N LEU A 70 -12.33 -7.28 -13.96
CA LEU A 70 -10.98 -7.86 -14.00
C LEU A 70 -10.99 -9.39 -14.02
N ILE A 71 -11.93 -10.04 -13.35
CA ILE A 71 -12.12 -11.49 -13.40
C ILE A 71 -12.39 -11.95 -14.84
N LEU A 72 -13.09 -11.15 -15.63
CA LEU A 72 -13.43 -11.47 -17.02
C LEU A 72 -12.36 -11.02 -18.03
N SER A 73 -11.82 -9.82 -17.85
CA SER A 73 -10.92 -9.17 -18.81
C SER A 73 -9.43 -9.44 -18.56
N SER A 74 -9.03 -9.63 -17.31
CA SER A 74 -7.62 -9.81 -16.93
C SER A 74 -7.46 -10.66 -15.64
N PRO A 75 -7.78 -11.97 -15.70
CA PRO A 75 -7.72 -12.86 -14.53
C PRO A 75 -6.35 -12.88 -13.84
N GLN A 76 -5.25 -12.75 -14.60
CA GLN A 76 -3.89 -12.72 -14.08
C GLN A 76 -3.64 -11.48 -13.23
N ARG A 77 -4.14 -10.32 -13.66
CA ARG A 77 -4.05 -9.07 -12.89
C ARG A 77 -4.90 -9.16 -11.63
N PHE A 78 -6.10 -9.74 -11.72
CA PHE A 78 -6.94 -9.99 -10.55
C PHE A 78 -6.26 -10.93 -9.54
N HIS A 79 -5.65 -12.02 -10.00
CA HIS A 79 -4.90 -12.93 -9.13
C HIS A 79 -3.73 -12.21 -8.44
N GLY A 80 -2.97 -11.40 -9.19
CA GLY A 80 -1.95 -10.54 -8.62
C GLY A 80 -2.52 -9.61 -7.56
N PHE A 81 -3.62 -8.92 -7.85
CA PHE A 81 -4.25 -8.04 -6.88
C PHE A 81 -4.64 -8.75 -5.59
N VAL A 82 -5.24 -9.95 -5.67
CA VAL A 82 -5.58 -10.76 -4.49
C VAL A 82 -4.32 -11.15 -3.69
N LEU A 83 -3.27 -11.62 -4.34
CA LEU A 83 -2.01 -11.95 -3.67
C LEU A 83 -1.37 -10.72 -3.02
N PHE A 84 -1.45 -9.56 -3.67
CA PHE A 84 -0.95 -8.32 -3.10
C PHE A 84 -1.74 -7.92 -1.84
N GLN A 85 -3.06 -8.09 -1.85
CA GLN A 85 -3.88 -7.86 -0.64
C GLN A 85 -3.51 -8.81 0.50
N ALA A 86 -3.25 -10.09 0.20
CA ALA A 86 -2.80 -11.06 1.19
C ALA A 86 -1.45 -10.64 1.80
N GLU A 87 -0.48 -10.24 0.98
CA GLU A 87 0.81 -9.72 1.44
C GLU A 87 0.65 -8.43 2.28
N LEU A 88 -0.23 -7.51 1.87
CA LEU A 88 -0.55 -6.32 2.66
C LEU A 88 -1.15 -6.66 4.03
N TYR A 89 -1.92 -7.73 4.10
CA TYR A 89 -2.47 -8.26 5.35
C TYR A 89 -1.37 -8.88 6.24
N LEU A 90 -0.45 -9.64 5.67
CA LEU A 90 0.66 -10.24 6.42
C LEU A 90 1.66 -9.19 6.94
N GLN A 91 1.85 -8.09 6.21
CA GLN A 91 2.71 -6.98 6.62
C GLN A 91 2.03 -5.97 7.56
N LEU A 92 0.74 -6.17 7.90
CA LEU A 92 0.10 -5.43 8.98
C LEU A 92 0.68 -5.92 10.31
N GLU A 93 1.59 -5.13 10.86
CA GLU A 93 2.05 -5.39 12.23
C GLU A 93 0.86 -5.28 13.18
N PRO A 94 0.70 -6.25 14.10
CA PRO A 94 -0.36 -6.20 15.06
C PRO A 94 -0.08 -4.99 15.96
N VAL A 95 -1.05 -4.08 15.98
CA VAL A 95 -1.02 -2.88 16.81
C VAL A 95 -1.85 -3.21 18.05
N LYS A 96 -1.35 -2.91 19.25
CA LYS A 96 -2.20 -2.92 20.46
C LYS A 96 -3.39 -2.00 20.20
N GLY A 97 -4.52 -2.23 20.86
CA GLY A 97 -5.69 -1.32 20.78
C GLY A 97 -5.37 0.14 21.13
N SER A 98 -4.20 0.42 21.72
CA SER A 98 -3.63 1.74 22.01
C SER A 98 -2.84 2.39 20.86
N GLY A 99 -2.63 1.73 19.72
CA GLY A 99 -1.80 2.26 18.63
C GLY A 99 -0.30 1.94 18.75
N GLU A 100 0.12 1.25 19.81
CA GLU A 100 1.51 0.83 20.01
C GLU A 100 1.85 -0.48 19.29
N ARG A 101 3.06 -0.56 18.73
CA ARG A 101 3.59 -1.76 18.08
C ARG A 101 3.67 -2.90 19.09
N LEU A 102 3.14 -4.07 18.75
CA LEU A 102 3.33 -5.27 19.58
C LEU A 102 4.76 -5.77 19.42
N GLU A 103 5.57 -5.63 20.48
CA GLU A 103 6.84 -6.34 20.58
C GLU A 103 6.54 -7.82 20.83
N VAL A 104 6.73 -8.65 19.80
CA VAL A 104 6.74 -10.10 19.94
C VAL A 104 8.17 -10.50 20.25
N ARG A 105 8.41 -10.98 21.48
CA ARG A 105 9.70 -11.51 21.95
C ARG A 105 9.99 -12.88 21.35
#